data_AF-A0A841UDJ0-F1
#
_entry.id   AF-A0A841UDJ0-F1
#
_cell.length_a   1.000
_cell.length_b   1.000
_cell.length_c   1.000
_cell.angle_alpha   90.00
_cell.angle_beta   90.00
_cell.angle_gamma   90.00
#
_symmetry.space_group_name_H-M   'P 1'
#
loop_
_entity.id
_entity.type
_entity.pdbx_description
1 polymer ?
#
loop_
_entity_poly.entity_id
_entity_poly.type
_entity_poly.pdbx_seq_one_letter_code
_entity_poly.pdbx_strand_id
1 'polypeptide(L)'
;GQGGGWGGRSAVAGGGAAAKGLRPRLKLEPFLAARGSPNALQVLSKWPQVLARVKEERVTVHAWLVDGEPVSYADDTVLVAFRNTIHRETTEKPANKQVIEGVLSQTLGHPTQLATLTQKEWQEAASAGGRGEEAAAEELRLEPEDGGEPPREPLVEEALRLFGEEIVVIKDD
;
A
#
# COMPACT_ATOMS: atom_id res chain seq x y z
N GLY A 1 4.47 -55.21 52.41
CA GLY A 1 4.62 -55.39 50.95
C GLY A 1 5.39 -54.21 50.40
N GLN A 2 6.48 -54.49 49.68
CA GLN A 2 7.26 -53.54 48.87
C GLN A 2 6.61 -53.29 47.51
N GLY A 3 7.00 -52.19 46.87
CA GLY A 3 6.73 -51.80 45.47
C GLY A 3 6.14 -50.39 45.40
N GLY A 4 6.76 -49.35 44.84
CA GLY A 4 7.74 -49.25 43.76
C GLY A 4 7.04 -48.72 42.49
N GLY A 5 7.39 -47.51 42.03
CA GLY A 5 6.85 -46.98 40.77
C GLY A 5 7.21 -45.51 40.47
N TRP A 6 8.31 -45.32 39.74
CA TRP A 6 8.73 -44.08 39.06
C TRP A 6 7.95 -43.86 37.75
N GLY A 7 7.84 -42.61 37.30
CA GLY A 7 7.49 -42.22 35.92
C GLY A 7 6.23 -41.36 35.87
N GLY A 8 6.14 -40.25 35.14
CA GLY A 8 7.04 -39.65 34.17
C GLY A 8 6.56 -38.22 33.88
N ARG A 9 7.50 -37.41 33.42
CA ARG A 9 7.32 -36.02 33.01
C ARG A 9 6.57 -36.03 31.69
N SER A 10 5.62 -35.12 31.47
CA SER A 10 5.29 -34.65 30.13
C SER A 10 4.74 -33.23 30.20
N ALA A 11 5.62 -32.32 29.79
CA ALA A 11 5.26 -30.95 29.44
C ALA A 11 4.37 -30.98 28.20
N VAL A 12 3.19 -30.38 28.29
CA VAL A 12 2.42 -29.98 27.11
C VAL A 12 2.92 -28.61 26.69
N ALA A 13 3.84 -28.64 25.73
CA ALA A 13 4.14 -27.53 24.85
C ALA A 13 2.92 -27.31 23.93
N GLY A 14 2.23 -26.20 24.11
CA GLY A 14 1.22 -25.69 23.19
C GLY A 14 1.75 -24.43 22.50
N GLY A 15 2.68 -24.63 21.57
CA GLY A 15 3.24 -23.57 20.74
C GLY A 15 2.19 -23.03 19.78
N GLY A 16 1.60 -21.88 20.12
CA GLY A 16 1.01 -20.97 19.15
C GLY A 16 2.06 -19.95 18.75
N ALA A 17 3.04 -20.36 17.93
CA ALA A 17 3.87 -19.40 17.23
C ALA A 17 2.95 -18.62 16.30
N ALA A 18 2.54 -17.42 16.73
CA ALA A 18 1.99 -16.44 15.82
C ALA A 18 3.01 -16.30 14.68
N ALA A 19 2.64 -16.79 13.50
CA ALA A 19 3.40 -16.59 12.29
C ALA A 19 3.58 -15.08 12.17
N LYS A 20 4.78 -14.60 12.52
CA LYS A 20 5.20 -13.23 12.25
C LYS A 20 5.10 -13.10 10.75
N GLY A 21 4.01 -12.49 10.29
CA GLY A 21 3.71 -12.34 8.88
C GLY A 21 4.93 -11.75 8.21
N LEU A 22 5.61 -12.56 7.38
CA LEU A 22 6.39 -12.01 6.29
C LEU A 22 5.37 -11.20 5.50
N ARG A 23 5.43 -9.88 5.64
CA ARG A 23 4.63 -8.99 4.82
C ARG A 23 4.92 -9.40 3.38
N PRO A 24 3.91 -9.78 2.58
CA PRO A 24 4.13 -10.01 1.16
C PRO A 24 4.82 -8.75 0.64
N ARG A 25 5.99 -8.91 0.01
CA ARG A 25 6.58 -7.80 -0.73
C ARG A 25 5.52 -7.38 -1.75
N LEU A 26 5.00 -6.18 -1.57
CA LEU A 26 3.98 -5.62 -2.45
C LEU A 26 4.60 -5.53 -3.84
N LYS A 27 4.09 -6.33 -4.78
CA LYS A 27 4.49 -6.24 -6.19
C LYS A 27 3.81 -5.01 -6.78
N LEU A 28 4.58 -4.04 -7.26
CA LEU A 28 4.03 -2.74 -7.69
C LEU A 28 3.58 -2.78 -9.15
N GLU A 29 4.14 -3.68 -9.95
CA GLU A 29 3.82 -3.90 -11.37
C GLU A 29 2.30 -3.96 -11.67
N PRO A 30 1.48 -4.79 -10.98
CA PRO A 30 0.03 -4.82 -11.24
C PRO A 30 -0.65 -3.49 -10.90
N PHE A 31 -0.20 -2.78 -9.86
CA PHE A 31 -0.76 -1.48 -9.48
C PHE A 31 -0.35 -0.36 -10.45
N LEU A 32 0.86 -0.42 -10.99
CA LEU A 32 1.31 0.51 -12.03
C LEU A 32 0.54 0.29 -13.33
N ALA A 33 0.33 -0.96 -13.73
CA ALA A 33 -0.46 -1.31 -14.91
C ALA A 33 -1.95 -0.94 -14.77
N ALA A 34 -2.51 -1.05 -13.56
CA ALA A 34 -3.89 -0.69 -13.25
C ALA A 34 -4.07 0.82 -12.94
N ARG A 35 -3.01 1.63 -13.02
CA ARG A 35 -3.09 3.08 -12.80
C ARG A 35 -4.03 3.71 -13.81
N GLY A 36 -5.00 4.47 -13.32
CA GLY A 36 -6.02 5.10 -14.18
C GLY A 36 -7.04 4.12 -14.77
N SER A 37 -7.04 2.85 -14.35
CA SER A 37 -8.12 1.91 -14.70
C SER A 37 -9.47 2.41 -14.17
N PRO A 38 -10.60 2.00 -14.78
CA PRO A 38 -11.94 2.37 -14.30
C PRO A 38 -12.16 2.04 -12.83
N ASN A 39 -11.59 0.93 -12.35
CA ASN A 39 -11.69 0.54 -10.95
C ASN A 39 -10.88 1.47 -10.04
N ALA A 40 -9.66 1.85 -10.43
CA ALA A 40 -8.86 2.83 -9.68
C ALA A 40 -9.57 4.19 -9.59
N LEU A 41 -10.17 4.67 -10.70
CA LEU A 41 -10.94 5.91 -10.72
C LEU A 41 -12.22 5.83 -9.86
N GLN A 42 -12.86 4.66 -9.80
CA GLN A 42 -14.00 4.44 -8.92
C GLN A 42 -13.59 4.51 -7.44
N VAL A 43 -12.47 3.89 -7.07
CA VAL A 43 -11.93 3.96 -5.70
C VAL A 43 -11.60 5.41 -5.33
N LEU A 44 -10.93 6.15 -6.23
CA LEU A 44 -10.65 7.57 -6.06
C LEU A 44 -11.93 8.38 -5.80
N SER A 45 -12.97 8.15 -6.59
CA SER A 45 -14.26 8.84 -6.46
C SER A 45 -14.99 8.50 -5.16
N LYS A 46 -14.82 7.27 -4.65
CA LYS A 46 -15.40 6.80 -3.38
C LYS A 46 -14.53 7.11 -2.15
N TRP A 47 -13.29 7.57 -2.33
CA TRP A 47 -12.35 7.79 -1.22
C TRP A 47 -12.84 8.78 -0.16
N PRO A 48 -13.46 9.92 -0.51
CA PRO A 48 -14.02 10.83 0.50
C PRO A 48 -15.09 10.15 1.38
N GLN A 49 -15.89 9.26 0.79
CA GLN A 49 -16.87 8.46 1.53
C GLN A 49 -16.19 7.44 2.46
N VAL A 50 -15.10 6.80 2.01
CA VAL A 50 -14.27 5.92 2.85
C VAL A 50 -13.73 6.67 4.06
N LEU A 51 -13.14 7.85 3.85
CA LEU A 51 -12.62 8.69 4.94
C LEU A 51 -13.72 9.09 5.93
N ALA A 52 -14.90 9.51 5.44
CA ALA A 52 -16.04 9.85 6.29
C ALA A 52 -16.48 8.66 7.16
N ARG A 53 -16.62 7.48 6.56
CA ARG A 53 -16.99 6.25 7.27
C ARG A 53 -15.94 5.81 8.30
N VAL A 54 -14.65 5.89 7.95
CA VAL A 54 -13.55 5.61 8.90
C VAL A 54 -13.58 6.60 10.06
N LYS A 55 -13.92 7.86 9.83
CA LYS A 55 -14.07 8.86 10.90
C LYS A 55 -15.20 8.51 11.85
N GLU A 56 -16.33 8.04 11.34
CA GLU A 56 -17.48 7.59 12.13
C GLU A 56 -17.13 6.36 12.98
N GLU A 57 -16.37 5.41 12.41
CA GLU A 57 -15.99 4.19 13.12
C GLU A 57 -14.88 4.42 14.15
N ARG A 58 -13.80 5.10 13.74
CA ARG A 58 -12.63 5.42 14.57
C ARG A 58 -11.96 6.71 14.11
N VAL A 59 -12.29 7.82 14.75
CA VAL A 59 -11.69 9.16 14.50
C VAL A 59 -10.15 9.17 14.55
N THR A 60 -9.54 8.36 15.41
CA THR A 60 -8.08 8.25 15.52
C THR A 60 -7.46 7.59 14.30
N VAL A 61 -8.13 6.61 13.67
CA VAL A 61 -7.68 5.98 12.43
C VAL A 61 -7.80 6.95 11.26
N HIS A 62 -8.90 7.72 11.21
CA HIS A 62 -9.08 8.76 10.21
C HIS A 62 -7.95 9.80 10.24
N ALA A 63 -7.49 10.22 11.42
CA ALA A 63 -6.40 11.18 11.55
C ALA A 63 -5.10 10.72 10.89
N TRP A 64 -4.83 9.41 10.85
CA TRP A 64 -3.67 8.85 10.15
C TRP A 64 -3.95 8.63 8.66
N LEU A 65 -5.18 8.20 8.31
CA LEU A 65 -5.56 7.84 6.95
C LEU A 65 -5.76 9.05 6.04
N VAL A 66 -6.17 10.21 6.58
CA VAL A 66 -6.49 11.42 5.79
C VAL A 66 -5.29 11.96 5.00
N ASP A 67 -4.06 11.66 5.44
CA ASP A 67 -2.82 11.99 4.73
C ASP A 67 -2.44 10.96 3.65
N GLY A 68 -3.23 9.88 3.54
CA GLY A 68 -3.09 8.83 2.55
C GLY A 68 -3.97 9.09 1.32
N GLU A 69 -3.39 8.91 0.15
CA GLU A 69 -4.07 9.05 -1.15
C GLU A 69 -4.12 7.70 -1.87
N PRO A 70 -5.30 7.24 -2.34
CA PRO A 70 -5.39 6.00 -3.10
C PRO A 70 -4.83 6.23 -4.50
N VAL A 71 -3.73 5.57 -4.84
CA VAL A 71 -3.04 5.78 -6.12
C VAL A 71 -3.38 4.73 -7.17
N SER A 72 -3.83 3.55 -6.74
CA SER A 72 -4.20 2.46 -7.63
C SER A 72 -5.09 1.43 -6.92
N TYR A 73 -5.67 0.54 -7.72
CA TYR A 73 -6.44 -0.60 -7.27
C TYR A 73 -6.23 -1.79 -8.21
N ALA A 74 -5.79 -2.91 -7.65
CA ALA A 74 -5.53 -4.16 -8.36
C ALA A 74 -5.76 -5.34 -7.41
N ASP A 75 -6.20 -6.49 -7.93
CA ASP A 75 -6.37 -7.74 -7.15
C ASP A 75 -7.13 -7.55 -5.82
N ASP A 76 -8.30 -6.88 -5.87
CA ASP A 76 -9.10 -6.57 -4.68
C ASP A 76 -8.35 -5.79 -3.59
N THR A 77 -7.29 -5.09 -3.96
CA THR A 77 -6.42 -4.35 -3.04
C THR A 77 -6.35 -2.90 -3.44
N VAL A 78 -6.66 -2.00 -2.51
CA VAL A 78 -6.45 -0.56 -2.68
C VAL A 78 -5.04 -0.22 -2.25
N LEU A 79 -4.30 0.45 -3.13
CA LEU A 79 -2.97 0.96 -2.83
C LEU A 79 -3.03 2.42 -2.41
N VAL A 80 -2.57 2.72 -1.20
CA VAL A 80 -2.57 4.07 -0.64
C VAL A 80 -1.14 4.56 -0.46
N ALA A 81 -0.82 5.71 -1.06
CA ALA A 81 0.45 6.39 -0.89
C ALA A 81 0.36 7.44 0.21
N PHE A 82 1.33 7.42 1.13
CA PHE A 82 1.43 8.37 2.24
C PHE A 82 2.61 9.32 2.04
N ARG A 83 2.45 10.57 2.46
CA ARG A 83 3.56 11.52 2.49
C ARG A 83 4.50 11.24 3.66
N ASN A 84 3.95 10.85 4.80
CA ASN A 84 4.70 10.59 6.02
C ASN A 84 4.78 9.09 6.34
N THR A 85 6.00 8.60 6.58
CA THR A 85 6.26 7.21 6.98
C THR A 85 5.57 6.83 8.29
N ILE A 86 5.52 7.73 9.27
CA ILE A 86 4.89 7.47 10.57
C ILE A 86 3.37 7.29 10.43
N HIS A 87 2.74 8.06 9.53
CA HIS A 87 1.31 7.93 9.23
C HIS A 87 1.02 6.59 8.57
N ARG A 88 1.86 6.19 7.61
CA ARG A 88 1.80 4.87 6.96
C ARG A 88 1.94 3.75 7.99
N GLU A 89 3.01 3.75 8.79
CA GLU A 89 3.30 2.70 9.78
C GLU A 89 2.19 2.57 10.82
N THR A 90 1.63 3.70 11.25
CA THR A 90 0.51 3.69 12.20
C THR A 90 -0.76 3.17 11.54
N THR A 91 -1.02 3.51 10.28
CA THR A 91 -2.14 2.98 9.50
C THR A 91 -2.02 1.46 9.27
N GLU A 92 -0.81 0.95 9.05
CA GLU A 92 -0.52 -0.47 8.85
C GLU A 92 -0.69 -1.33 10.12
N LYS A 93 -0.83 -0.71 11.30
CA LYS A 93 -1.09 -1.47 12.53
C LYS A 93 -2.35 -2.31 12.36
N PRO A 94 -2.34 -3.60 12.74
CA PRO A 94 -3.43 -4.54 12.43
C PRO A 94 -4.83 -4.02 12.80
N ALA A 95 -4.98 -3.41 13.98
CA ALA A 95 -6.26 -2.86 14.42
C ALA A 95 -6.78 -1.72 13.54
N ASN A 96 -5.88 -0.87 13.04
CA ASN A 96 -6.23 0.26 12.17
C ASN A 96 -6.54 -0.25 10.75
N LYS A 97 -5.68 -1.13 10.23
CA LYS A 97 -5.85 -1.76 8.92
C LYS A 97 -7.20 -2.49 8.81
N GLN A 98 -7.59 -3.25 9.84
CA GLN A 98 -8.86 -3.97 9.87
C GLN A 98 -10.09 -3.06 9.78
N VAL A 99 -10.08 -1.92 10.48
CA VAL A 99 -11.14 -0.90 10.39
C VAL A 99 -11.25 -0.38 8.96
N ILE A 100 -10.11 -0.04 8.35
CA ILE A 100 -10.08 0.53 6.99
C ILE A 100 -10.55 -0.50 5.95
N GLU A 101 -10.06 -1.73 6.02
CA GLU A 101 -10.47 -2.83 5.14
C GLU A 101 -11.96 -3.16 5.30
N GLY A 102 -12.48 -3.09 6.52
CA GLY A 102 -13.91 -3.24 6.79
C GLY A 102 -14.74 -2.16 6.10
N VAL A 103 -14.32 -0.90 6.20
CA VAL A 103 -14.99 0.24 5.52
C VAL A 103 -14.86 0.15 4.01
N LEU A 104 -13.68 -0.19 3.49
CA LEU A 104 -13.44 -0.39 2.06
C LEU A 104 -14.37 -1.47 1.50
N SER A 105 -14.43 -2.62 2.17
CA SER A 105 -15.28 -3.73 1.74
C SER A 105 -16.76 -3.36 1.72
N GLN A 106 -17.23 -2.60 2.71
CA GLN A 106 -18.61 -2.10 2.77
C GLN A 106 -18.91 -1.05 1.69
N THR A 107 -17.91 -0.24 1.31
CA THR A 107 -18.09 0.86 0.33
C THR A 107 -17.98 0.37 -1.11
N LEU A 108 -17.15 -0.65 -1.36
CA LEU A 108 -16.97 -1.26 -2.68
C LEU A 108 -17.91 -2.45 -2.91
N GLY A 109 -18.42 -3.07 -1.85
CA GLY A 109 -19.41 -4.15 -1.91
C GLY A 109 -18.81 -5.55 -2.06
N HIS A 110 -17.49 -5.69 -1.96
CA HIS A 110 -16.76 -6.97 -1.99
C HIS A 110 -15.54 -6.89 -1.06
N PRO A 111 -15.00 -8.02 -0.59
CA PRO A 111 -13.81 -8.04 0.26
C PRO A 111 -12.68 -7.25 -0.40
N THR A 112 -12.15 -6.26 0.31
CA THR A 112 -11.10 -5.37 -0.19
C THR A 112 -9.98 -5.25 0.83
N GLN A 113 -8.74 -5.44 0.39
CA GLN A 113 -7.54 -5.29 1.19
C GLN A 113 -6.93 -3.90 1.06
N LEU A 114 -6.13 -3.52 2.07
CA LEU A 114 -5.32 -2.30 2.07
C LEU A 114 -3.84 -2.64 1.90
N ALA A 115 -3.21 -2.02 0.91
CA ALA A 115 -1.76 -1.94 0.78
C ALA A 115 -1.31 -0.48 0.91
N THR A 116 -0.14 -0.26 1.50
CA THR A 116 0.39 1.08 1.72
C THR A 116 1.86 1.18 1.32
N LEU A 117 2.24 2.38 0.86
CA LEU A 117 3.61 2.74 0.54
C LEU A 117 3.80 4.25 0.74
N THR A 118 5.02 4.74 0.62
CA THR A 118 5.29 6.17 0.63
C THR A 118 5.11 6.77 -0.76
N GLN A 119 4.74 8.04 -0.83
CA GLN A 119 4.63 8.77 -2.10
C GLN A 119 5.95 8.76 -2.88
N LYS A 120 7.10 8.73 -2.19
CA LYS A 120 8.41 8.56 -2.81
C LYS A 120 8.54 7.20 -3.52
N GLU A 121 8.24 6.11 -2.82
CA GLU A 121 8.26 4.75 -3.40
C GLU A 121 7.34 4.63 -4.63
N TRP A 122 6.15 5.26 -4.58
CA TRP A 122 5.23 5.30 -5.73
C TRP A 122 5.83 5.99 -6.94
N GLN A 123 6.43 7.18 -6.75
CA GLN A 123 7.00 7.95 -7.84
C GLN A 123 8.24 7.27 -8.41
N GLU A 124 9.08 6.68 -7.55
CA GLU A 124 10.23 5.89 -7.97
C GLU A 124 9.78 4.69 -8.81
N ALA A 125 8.77 3.94 -8.39
CA ALA A 125 8.24 2.80 -9.15
C ALA A 125 7.57 3.23 -10.47
N ALA A 126 6.82 4.33 -10.48
CA ALA A 126 6.18 4.85 -11.68
C ALA A 126 7.20 5.38 -12.70
N SER A 127 8.33 5.93 -12.23
CA SER A 127 9.42 6.42 -13.08
C SER A 127 10.34 5.28 -13.54
N ALA A 128 10.53 4.26 -12.70
CA ALA A 128 11.26 3.04 -13.00
C ALA A 128 10.48 2.06 -13.89
N GLY A 129 9.19 2.29 -14.16
CA GLY A 129 8.38 1.52 -15.11
C GLY A 129 8.90 1.51 -16.57
N GLY A 130 10.00 2.20 -16.86
CA GLY A 130 10.79 2.04 -18.09
C GLY A 130 12.04 1.13 -17.97
N ARG A 131 12.35 0.62 -16.78
CA ARG A 131 13.41 -0.36 -16.48
C ARG A 131 12.86 -1.33 -15.46
N GLY A 132 12.20 -2.36 -15.98
CA GLY A 132 11.69 -3.46 -15.18
C GLY A 132 12.81 -4.08 -14.34
N GLU A 133 12.42 -4.40 -13.11
CA GLU A 133 13.10 -5.29 -12.16
C GLU A 133 14.43 -4.79 -11.56
N GLU A 134 14.64 -5.13 -10.27
CA GLU A 134 15.87 -4.94 -9.47
C GLU A 134 16.07 -3.60 -8.73
N ALA A 135 15.31 -3.38 -7.65
CA ALA A 135 15.77 -2.49 -6.58
C ALA A 135 15.22 -2.85 -5.20
N ALA A 136 15.34 -4.12 -4.75
CA ALA A 136 15.24 -4.44 -3.30
C ALA A 136 15.73 -5.86 -2.95
N ALA A 137 16.99 -6.19 -3.27
CA ALA A 137 17.75 -7.23 -2.56
C ALA A 137 19.26 -7.00 -2.75
N GLU A 138 19.83 -6.22 -1.82
CA GLU A 138 21.17 -6.31 -1.23
C GLU A 138 22.44 -6.66 -2.07
N GLU A 139 23.44 -5.80 -1.84
CA GLU A 139 24.89 -6.04 -1.80
C GLU A 139 25.76 -5.88 -3.08
N LEU A 140 26.38 -4.69 -3.18
CA LEU A 140 27.82 -4.48 -3.40
C LEU A 140 28.51 -5.29 -4.52
N ARG A 141 28.58 -4.70 -5.73
CA ARG A 141 29.86 -4.53 -6.46
C ARG A 141 29.74 -3.50 -7.57
N LEU A 142 30.52 -2.42 -7.45
CA LEU A 142 30.94 -1.56 -8.57
C LEU A 142 31.81 -2.39 -9.52
N GLU A 143 31.55 -2.35 -10.83
CA GLU A 143 32.46 -1.87 -11.89
C GLU A 143 31.63 -1.45 -13.14
N PRO A 144 32.01 -0.38 -13.87
CA PRO A 144 31.27 0.16 -15.02
C PRO A 144 31.75 -0.44 -16.37
N GLU A 145 31.18 0.07 -17.47
CA GLU A 145 31.47 -0.20 -18.91
C GLU A 145 30.62 -1.35 -19.49
N ASP A 146 29.88 -1.22 -20.60
CA ASP A 146 30.20 -0.58 -21.87
C ASP A 146 28.91 -0.18 -22.63
N GLY A 147 29.07 0.67 -23.64
CA GLY A 147 28.03 1.45 -24.34
C GLY A 147 26.94 0.71 -25.11
N GLY A 148 25.89 1.47 -25.45
CA GLY A 148 24.83 1.04 -26.37
C GLY A 148 23.51 1.75 -26.16
N GLU A 149 23.37 2.97 -26.68
CA GLU A 149 22.06 3.58 -26.98
C GLU A 149 21.29 2.66 -27.96
N PRO A 150 19.95 2.58 -27.90
CA PRO A 150 19.14 3.51 -28.69
C PRO A 150 17.75 3.80 -28.05
N PRO A 151 16.79 4.38 -28.79
CA PRO A 151 16.47 5.79 -28.81
C PRO A 151 15.22 6.16 -28.00
N ARG A 152 15.11 7.46 -27.71
CA ARG A 152 13.95 8.11 -27.11
C ARG A 152 12.70 7.92 -27.96
N GLU A 153 11.58 7.56 -27.35
CA GLU A 153 10.25 7.90 -27.88
C GLU A 153 9.48 8.82 -26.92
N PRO A 154 8.72 9.80 -27.46
CA PRO A 154 8.30 10.99 -26.73
C PRO A 154 6.83 10.91 -26.39
N LEU A 155 6.47 10.59 -25.13
CA LEU A 155 5.05 10.44 -24.74
C LEU A 155 4.76 10.94 -23.31
N VAL A 156 5.43 12.00 -22.86
CA VAL A 156 5.19 12.61 -21.53
C VAL A 156 4.62 14.02 -21.61
N GLU A 157 4.15 14.48 -22.77
CA GLU A 157 3.53 15.82 -22.86
C GLU A 157 2.04 15.88 -22.51
N GLU A 158 1.30 14.76 -22.52
CA GLU A 158 -0.15 14.79 -22.23
C GLU A 158 -0.54 14.46 -20.77
N ALA A 159 0.40 14.03 -19.91
CA ALA A 159 0.11 13.73 -18.50
C ALA A 159 0.35 14.93 -17.55
N LEU A 160 1.19 15.89 -17.95
CA LEU A 160 1.32 17.18 -17.25
C LEU A 160 0.09 18.08 -17.44
N ARG A 161 -0.77 17.77 -18.41
CA ARG A 161 -1.99 18.52 -18.71
C ARG A 161 -3.13 18.29 -17.71
N LEU A 162 -3.03 17.26 -16.86
CA LEU A 162 -4.03 16.95 -15.82
C LEU A 162 -3.57 17.32 -14.40
N PHE A 163 -2.35 17.80 -14.21
CA PHE A 163 -1.77 18.10 -12.89
C PHE A 163 -1.41 19.57 -12.67
N GLY A 164 -1.99 20.50 -13.44
CA GLY A 164 -1.79 21.93 -13.21
C GLY A 164 -2.70 22.86 -14.00
N GLU A 165 -3.98 22.94 -13.62
CA GLU A 165 -4.72 24.21 -13.46
C GLU A 165 -6.17 23.91 -13.02
N GLU A 166 -6.47 24.08 -11.74
CA GLU A 166 -7.65 24.84 -11.34
C GLU A 166 -7.39 25.43 -9.95
N ILE A 167 -6.68 26.56 -9.92
CA ILE A 167 -6.77 27.49 -8.79
C ILE A 167 -8.16 28.10 -8.90
N VAL A 168 -9.14 27.60 -8.14
CA VAL A 168 -10.41 28.31 -7.97
C VAL A 168 -10.14 29.53 -7.09
N VAL A 169 -9.90 30.68 -7.73
CA VAL A 169 -9.95 31.98 -7.09
C VAL A 169 -11.41 32.26 -6.74
N ILE A 170 -11.77 32.06 -5.47
CA ILE A 170 -13.03 32.58 -4.95
C ILE A 170 -12.87 34.10 -4.85
N LYS A 171 -13.57 34.85 -5.72
CA LYS A 171 -13.91 36.25 -5.49
C LYS A 171 -15.33 36.30 -4.97
N ASP A 172 -15.47 36.71 -3.72
CA ASP A 172 -16.70 37.25 -3.14
C ASP A 172 -16.89 38.69 -3.68
N ASP A 173 -18.15 39.13 -3.74
CA ASP A 173 -18.72 40.35 -4.36
C ASP A 173 -17.93 41.66 -4.15
#